data_AF-A0A2N6DY80-F1
#
_entry.id   AF-A0A2N6DY80-F1
#
_cell.length_a   1.000
_cell.length_b   1.000
_cell.length_c   1.000
_cell.angle_alpha   90.00
_cell.angle_beta   90.00
_cell.angle_gamma   90.00
#
_symmetry.space_group_name_H-M   'P 1'
#
loop_
_entity.id
_entity.type
_entity.pdbx_description
1 polymer ?
#
loop_
_entity_poly.entity_id
_entity_poly.type
_entity_poly.pdbx_seq_one_letter_code
_entity_poly.pdbx_strand_id
1 'polypeptide(L)' 'MIPKQYRIHLVLMLSVLAIFIVPIINEIPDSGKENLATESAELFLGLVDSGQYQKCWEGASSLLKSKIDQEKWAKNLMD' A
#
# COMPACT_ATOMS: atom_id res chain seq x y z
N MET A 1 35.89 -27.85 -2.71
CA MET A 1 34.85 -28.81 -2.26
C MET A 1 34.59 -28.57 -0.77
N ILE A 2 33.42 -28.03 -0.39
CA ILE A 2 33.14 -27.68 1.01
C ILE A 2 32.94 -28.97 1.83
N PRO A 3 33.69 -29.18 2.92
CA PRO A 3 33.54 -30.36 3.77
C PRO A 3 32.12 -30.49 4.31
N LYS A 4 31.59 -31.72 4.38
CA LYS A 4 30.17 -31.98 4.66
C LYS A 4 29.66 -31.34 5.97
N GLN A 5 30.53 -31.24 6.98
CA GLN A 5 30.27 -30.62 8.28
C GLN A 5 30.02 -29.09 8.21
N TYR A 6 30.60 -28.38 7.24
CA TYR A 6 30.43 -26.93 7.10
C TYR A 6 29.26 -26.55 6.19
N ARG A 7 28.68 -27.50 5.45
CA ARG A 7 27.55 -27.24 4.56
C ARG A 7 26.32 -26.76 5.32
N ILE A 8 26.04 -27.36 6.48
CA ILE A 8 24.90 -26.98 7.32
C ILE A 8 25.08 -25.56 7.87
N HIS A 9 26.27 -25.26 8.40
CA HIS A 9 26.61 -23.93 8.92
C HIS A 9 26.52 -22.84 7.84
N LEU A 10 26.97 -23.16 6.62
CA LEU A 10 26.89 -22.26 5.49
C LEU A 10 25.43 -22.01 5.05
N VAL A 11 24.60 -23.04 5.02
CA VAL A 11 23.16 -22.88 4.74
C VAL A 11 22.49 -22.02 5.81
N LEU A 12 22.76 -22.27 7.10
CA LEU A 12 22.21 -21.44 8.18
C LEU A 12 22.63 -19.97 8.06
N MET A 13 23.90 -19.71 7.76
CA MET A 13 24.41 -18.35 7.60
C MET A 13 23.73 -17.64 6.42
N LEU A 14 23.52 -18.33 5.30
CA LEU A 14 22.78 -17.81 4.15
C LEU A 14 21.30 -17.59 4.46
N SER A 15 20.66 -18.48 5.23
CA SER A 15 19.26 -18.33 5.65
C SER A 15 19.07 -17.11 6.53
N VAL A 16 19.97 -16.88 7.50
CA VAL A 16 19.95 -15.67 8.34
C VAL A 16 20.09 -14.42 7.48
N LEU A 17 21.04 -14.42 6.54
CA LEU A 17 21.23 -13.30 5.63
C LEU A 17 19.99 -13.04 4.76
N ALA A 18 19.34 -14.09 4.25
CA ALA A 18 18.12 -13.96 3.47
C ALA A 18 16.95 -13.37 4.28
N ILE A 19 16.82 -13.71 5.56
CA ILE A 19 15.80 -13.14 6.46
C ILE A 19 15.95 -11.62 6.59
N PHE A 20 17.17 -11.08 6.55
CA PHE A 20 17.40 -9.63 6.57
C PHE A 20 17.25 -8.98 5.20
N ILE A 21 17.72 -9.61 4.12
CA ILE A 21 17.74 -9.00 2.77
C ILE A 21 16.34 -8.98 2.13
N VAL A 22 15.55 -10.05 2.30
CA VAL A 22 14.21 -10.15 1.68
C VAL A 22 13.25 -9.03 2.10
N PRO A 23 13.07 -8.68 3.40
CA PRO A 23 12.22 -7.57 3.78
C PRO A 23 12.74 -6.24 3.24
N ILE A 24 14.06 -6.00 3.24
CA ILE A 24 14.65 -4.77 2.68
C ILE A 24 14.29 -4.60 1.21
N ILE A 25 14.33 -5.68 0.42
CA ILE A 25 13.95 -5.63 -1.01
C ILE A 25 12.43 -5.45 -1.18
N ASN A 26 11.62 -6.12 -0.36
CA ASN A 26 10.15 -6.04 -0.43
C ASN A 26 9.58 -4.71 0.09
N GLU A 27 10.29 -4.04 0.97
CA GLU A 27 9.93 -2.71 1.51
C GLU A 27 10.34 -1.57 0.58
N ILE A 28 11.15 -1.82 -0.47
CA ILE A 28 11.36 -0.83 -1.53
C ILE A 28 10.00 -0.59 -2.18
N PRO A 29 9.41 0.61 -2.03
CA PRO A 29 8.16 0.93 -2.68
C PRO A 29 8.38 0.76 -4.18
N ASP A 30 7.53 -0.04 -4.81
CA ASP A 30 7.47 -0.08 -6.26
C ASP A 30 7.17 1.35 -6.72
N SER A 31 8.12 2.00 -7.36
CA SER A 31 8.00 3.40 -7.80
C SER A 31 6.79 3.60 -8.71
N GLY A 32 6.33 2.55 -9.39
CA GLY A 32 5.06 2.57 -10.13
C GLY A 32 3.85 2.73 -9.20
N LYS A 33 3.85 2.07 -8.04
CA LYS A 33 2.77 2.20 -7.04
C LYS A 33 2.80 3.55 -6.33
N GLU A 34 3.98 4.13 -6.10
CA GLU A 34 4.10 5.47 -5.51
C GLU A 34 3.47 6.54 -6.40
N ASN A 35 3.77 6.52 -7.70
CA ASN A 35 3.19 7.44 -8.67
C ASN A 35 1.67 7.27 -8.76
N LEU A 36 1.19 6.03 -8.84
CA LEU A 36 -0.26 5.74 -8.90
C LEU A 36 -0.99 6.16 -7.63
N ALA A 37 -0.36 6.00 -6.46
CA ALA A 37 -0.91 6.45 -5.19
C ALA A 37 -1.01 7.98 -5.12
N THR A 38 0.03 8.67 -5.60
CA THR A 38 0.06 10.14 -5.68
C THR A 38 -1.04 10.65 -6.61
N GLU A 39 -1.13 10.12 -7.83
CA GLU A 39 -2.17 10.48 -8.79
C GLU A 39 -3.58 10.23 -8.23
N SER A 40 -3.79 9.08 -7.58
CA SER A 40 -5.07 8.75 -6.95
C SER A 40 -5.42 9.72 -5.81
N ALA A 41 -4.43 10.15 -5.02
CA ALA A 41 -4.62 11.12 -3.95
C ALA A 41 -4.94 12.50 -4.50
N GLU A 42 -4.23 12.97 -5.53
CA GLU A 42 -4.50 14.24 -6.21
C GLU A 42 -5.90 14.27 -6.81
N LEU A 43 -6.32 13.20 -7.49
CA LEU A 43 -7.67 13.08 -8.03
C LEU A 43 -8.74 13.11 -6.92
N PHE A 44 -8.52 12.36 -5.84
CA PHE A 44 -9.45 12.33 -4.72
C PHE A 44 -9.60 13.71 -4.07
N LEU A 45 -8.48 14.37 -3.76
CA LEU A 45 -8.47 15.70 -3.13
C LEU A 45 -9.05 16.76 -4.07
N GLY A 46 -8.76 16.72 -5.36
CA GLY A 46 -9.36 17.63 -6.34
C GLY A 46 -10.89 17.48 -6.45
N LEU A 47 -11.41 16.26 -6.30
CA LEU A 47 -12.86 16.02 -6.23
C LEU A 47 -13.47 16.55 -4.93
N VAL A 48 -12.75 16.47 -3.80
CA VAL A 48 -13.17 17.06 -2.52
C VAL A 48 -13.21 18.59 -2.63
N ASP A 49 -12.13 19.21 -3.09
CA ASP A 49 -12.00 20.67 -3.19
C ASP A 49 -13.00 21.30 -4.16
N SER A 50 -13.41 20.55 -5.20
CA SER A 50 -14.46 20.98 -6.15
C SER A 50 -15.88 20.68 -5.68
N GLY A 51 -16.07 20.18 -4.46
CA GLY A 51 -17.38 19.83 -3.90
C GLY A 51 -18.04 18.61 -4.56
N GLN A 52 -17.31 17.84 -5.37
CA GLN A 52 -17.79 16.63 -6.05
C GLN A 52 -17.72 15.41 -5.12
N TYR A 53 -18.29 15.53 -3.91
CA TYR A 53 -18.19 14.52 -2.85
C TYR A 53 -18.75 13.15 -3.23
N GLN A 54 -19.74 13.10 -4.11
CA GLN A 54 -20.29 11.86 -4.63
C GLN A 54 -19.26 11.09 -5.49
N LYS A 55 -18.59 11.76 -6.43
CA LYS A 55 -17.54 11.16 -7.25
C LYS A 55 -16.32 10.76 -6.41
N CYS A 56 -16.01 11.56 -5.40
CA CYS A 56 -14.98 11.26 -4.40
C CYS A 56 -15.28 9.94 -3.66
N TRP A 57 -16.52 9.74 -3.19
CA TRP A 57 -16.93 8.48 -2.56
C TRP A 57 -16.90 7.30 -3.53
N GLU A 58 -17.35 7.50 -4.78
CA GLU A 58 -17.32 6.47 -5.83
C GLU A 58 -15.88 6.02 -6.15
N GLY A 59 -14.90 6.92 -6.10
CA GLY A 59 -13.48 6.60 -6.28
C GLY A 59 -12.79 6.00 -5.05
N ALA A 60 -13.44 6.02 -3.88
CA ALA A 60 -12.82 5.58 -2.64
C ALA A 60 -12.67 4.05 -2.53
N SER A 61 -11.79 3.63 -1.61
CA SER A 61 -11.54 2.21 -1.35
C SER A 61 -12.81 1.48 -0.88
N SER A 62 -12.87 0.18 -1.17
CA SER A 62 -13.95 -0.69 -0.68
C SER A 62 -14.05 -0.68 0.85
N LEU A 63 -12.91 -0.56 1.55
CA LEU A 63 -12.86 -0.42 2.99
C LEU A 63 -13.60 0.84 3.46
N LEU A 64 -13.36 1.99 2.84
CA LEU A 64 -14.07 3.23 3.17
C LEU A 64 -15.57 3.08 2.94
N LYS A 65 -15.97 2.54 1.78
CA LYS A 65 -17.38 2.29 1.44
C LYS A 65 -18.08 1.30 2.38
N SER A 66 -17.33 0.36 2.96
CA SER A 66 -17.86 -0.57 3.97
C SER A 66 -18.09 0.06 5.34
N LYS A 67 -17.48 1.21 5.62
CA LYS A 67 -17.58 1.91 6.91
C LYS A 67 -18.57 3.07 6.86
N ILE A 68 -18.67 3.73 5.72
CA ILE A 68 -19.51 4.91 5.53
C ILE A 68 -20.26 4.74 4.20
N ASP A 69 -21.58 4.60 4.29
CA ASP A 69 -22.44 4.62 3.11
C ASP A 69 -22.44 6.00 2.44
N GLN A 70 -22.84 6.03 1.18
CA GLN A 70 -22.79 7.25 0.36
C GLN A 70 -23.67 8.38 0.91
N GLU A 71 -24.82 8.04 1.49
CA GLU A 71 -25.77 9.02 2.02
C GLU A 71 -25.18 9.74 3.24
N LYS A 72 -24.61 8.97 4.17
CA LYS A 72 -23.91 9.48 5.35
C LYS A 72 -22.65 10.24 4.96
N TRP A 73 -21.93 9.80 3.92
CA TRP A 73 -20.78 10.52 3.39
C TRP A 73 -21.17 11.91 2.88
N ALA A 74 -22.18 11.99 2.01
CA ALA A 74 -22.65 13.26 1.45
C ALA A 74 -23.16 14.21 2.55
N LYS A 75 -23.91 13.70 3.52
CA LYS A 75 -24.46 14.51 4.61
C LYS A 75 -23.38 15.17 5.47
N ASN A 76 -22.29 14.47 5.80
CA ASN A 76 -21.24 15.03 6.66
C ASN A 76 -20.31 16.04 5.96
N LEU A 77 -20.36 16.14 4.63
CA LEU A 77 -19.49 17.01 3.82
C LEU A 77 -20.24 18.16 3.15
N MET A 78 -21.58 18.11 3.13
CA MET A 78 -22.46 19.14 2.56
C MET A 78 -23.07 20.09 3.61
N ASP A 79 -22.96 19.78 4.91
CA ASP A 79 -23.29 20.65 6.04
C ASP A 79 -22.04 21.42 6.52
#